data_AF-A0A7W2SD28-F1
#
_entry.id   AF-A0A7W2SD28-F1
#
_cell.length_a   1.000
_cell.length_b   1.000
_cell.length_c   1.000
_cell.angle_alpha   90.00
_cell.angle_beta   90.00
_cell.angle_gamma   90.00
#
_symmetry.space_group_name_H-M   'P 1'
#
loop_
_entity.id
_entity.type
_entity.pdbx_description
1 polymer ?
#
loop_
_entity_poly.entity_id
_entity_poly.type
_entity_poly.pdbx_seq_one_letter_code
_entity_poly.pdbx_strand_id
1 'polypeptide(L)'
;MAFEVTFELKESDLEYFRDVMRESKSEAKNLTEAEILANAKSLSKDIQVDVPLFVSERIKKLAILVAMIEDSEWKIPDQERADVLSALAYFSDPEDLVPDHIPVLGFLDDAIMIELVVEELKDNIEAFLEFCHYRKREEGRHSDDTITRDEWLEAKRKELHSRMRNRRSGRSSSRSGFRSVF
;
A
#
# COMPACT_ATOMS: atom_id res chain seq x y z
N MET A 1 12.18 9.14 27.90
CA MET A 1 13.44 9.28 27.14
C MET A 1 13.35 8.38 25.93
N ALA A 2 13.81 8.82 24.76
CA ALA A 2 13.82 8.03 23.52
C ALA A 2 15.28 7.82 23.08
N PHE A 3 15.58 6.62 22.58
CA PHE A 3 16.89 6.25 22.04
C PHE A 3 16.68 5.84 20.58
N GLU A 4 17.47 6.42 19.67
CA GLU A 4 17.33 6.21 18.22
C GLU A 4 18.35 5.18 17.74
N VAL A 5 17.88 4.22 16.92
CA VAL A 5 18.70 3.20 16.28
C VAL A 5 18.44 3.27 14.78
N THR A 6 19.52 3.38 14.00
CA THR A 6 19.47 3.32 12.53
C THR A 6 20.24 2.10 12.06
N PHE A 7 19.66 1.36 11.11
CA PHE A 7 20.31 0.23 10.46
C PHE A 7 19.99 0.24 8.97
N GLU A 8 20.84 -0.42 8.19
CA GLU A 8 20.70 -0.56 6.74
C GLU A 8 20.49 -2.04 6.40
N LEU A 9 19.52 -2.31 5.53
CA LEU A 9 19.28 -3.63 4.99
C LEU A 9 20.14 -3.82 3.74
N LYS A 10 20.89 -4.92 3.70
CA LYS A 10 21.67 -5.34 2.53
C LYS A 10 20.75 -6.06 1.54
N GLU A 11 21.23 -6.23 0.31
CA GLU A 11 20.48 -6.96 -0.72
C GLU A 11 20.11 -8.39 -0.31
N SER A 12 20.96 -9.06 0.49
CA SER A 12 20.65 -10.38 1.05
C SER A 12 19.44 -10.35 2.00
N ASP A 13 19.33 -9.28 2.79
CA ASP A 13 18.23 -9.11 3.73
C ASP A 13 16.94 -8.80 2.96
N LEU A 14 17.04 -7.97 1.91
CA LEU A 14 15.92 -7.69 1.01
C LEU A 14 15.44 -8.95 0.26
N GLU A 15 16.34 -9.82 -0.19
CA GLU A 15 15.93 -11.09 -0.83
C GLU A 15 15.19 -12.00 0.15
N TYR A 16 15.61 -12.05 1.42
CA TYR A 16 14.87 -12.79 2.45
C TYR A 16 13.42 -12.30 2.57
N PHE A 17 13.20 -10.99 2.67
CA PHE A 17 11.84 -10.42 2.69
C PHE A 17 11.05 -10.73 1.41
N ARG A 18 11.70 -10.73 0.24
CA ARG A 18 11.04 -11.11 -1.02
C ARG A 18 10.61 -12.58 -1.01
N ASP A 19 11.44 -13.48 -0.49
CA ASP A 19 11.14 -14.90 -0.41
C ASP A 19 9.99 -15.19 0.55
N VAL A 20 10.00 -14.57 1.74
CA VAL A 20 8.88 -14.64 2.69
C VAL A 20 7.58 -14.16 2.03
N MET A 21 7.62 -13.05 1.30
CA MET A 21 6.44 -12.55 0.59
C MET A 21 5.95 -13.49 -0.54
N ARG A 22 6.87 -14.17 -1.25
CA ARG A 22 6.52 -15.19 -2.25
C ARG A 22 5.82 -16.39 -1.62
N GLU A 23 6.26 -16.80 -0.43
CA GLU A 23 5.70 -17.92 0.33
C GLU A 23 4.30 -17.59 0.81
N SER A 24 4.09 -16.48 1.52
CA SER A 24 2.76 -16.06 2.00
C SER A 24 1.77 -15.83 0.85
N LYS A 25 2.22 -15.33 -0.32
CA LYS A 25 1.36 -15.22 -1.52
C LYS A 25 0.85 -16.58 -1.99
N SER A 26 1.63 -17.64 -1.81
CA SER A 26 1.23 -18.99 -2.21
C SER A 26 0.12 -19.54 -1.31
N GLU A 27 0.10 -19.16 -0.04
CA GLU A 27 -0.89 -19.54 0.97
C GLU A 27 -2.16 -18.69 0.86
N ALA A 28 -1.99 -17.39 0.61
CA ALA A 28 -3.07 -16.43 0.40
C ALA A 28 -3.89 -16.66 -0.89
N LYS A 29 -3.50 -17.62 -1.75
CA LYS A 29 -4.28 -18.02 -2.95
C LYS A 29 -5.71 -18.45 -2.65
N ASN A 30 -5.99 -18.83 -1.41
CA ASN A 30 -7.32 -19.26 -0.97
C ASN A 30 -8.20 -18.09 -0.48
N LEU A 31 -7.64 -16.89 -0.33
CA LEU A 31 -8.39 -15.72 0.14
C LEU A 31 -9.06 -15.01 -1.03
N THR A 32 -10.31 -14.62 -0.80
CA THR A 32 -11.05 -13.73 -1.69
C THR A 32 -10.59 -12.29 -1.49
N GLU A 33 -10.83 -11.46 -2.50
CA GLU A 33 -10.53 -10.03 -2.42
C GLU A 33 -11.22 -9.35 -1.22
N ALA A 34 -12.47 -9.72 -0.95
CA ALA A 34 -13.23 -9.19 0.17
C ALA A 34 -12.59 -9.55 1.52
N GLU A 35 -12.07 -10.77 1.65
CA GLU A 35 -11.36 -11.22 2.85
C GLU A 35 -10.04 -10.47 3.01
N ILE A 36 -9.26 -10.29 1.93
CA ILE A 36 -8.01 -9.53 1.95
C ILE A 36 -8.25 -8.10 2.45
N LEU A 37 -9.25 -7.42 1.89
CA LEU A 37 -9.60 -6.05 2.30
C LEU A 37 -10.13 -6.00 3.73
N ALA A 38 -10.94 -6.97 4.14
CA ALA A 38 -11.48 -7.03 5.51
C ALA A 38 -10.36 -7.24 6.54
N ASN A 39 -9.43 -8.14 6.28
CA ASN A 39 -8.32 -8.46 7.18
C ASN A 39 -7.34 -7.29 7.29
N ALA A 40 -6.95 -6.71 6.14
CA ALA A 40 -6.11 -5.51 6.14
C ALA A 40 -6.76 -4.32 6.87
N LYS A 41 -8.10 -4.19 6.81
CA LYS A 41 -8.85 -3.20 7.60
C LYS A 41 -8.81 -3.51 9.09
N SER A 42 -8.99 -4.77 9.49
CA SER A 42 -8.93 -5.17 10.90
C SER A 42 -7.57 -4.82 11.48
N LEU A 43 -6.49 -5.16 10.77
CA LEU A 43 -5.12 -4.82 11.16
C LEU A 43 -4.92 -3.31 11.38
N SER A 44 -5.55 -2.47 10.54
CA SER A 44 -5.49 -1.02 10.70
C SER A 44 -6.32 -0.45 11.85
N LYS A 45 -7.36 -1.17 12.31
CA LYS A 45 -8.29 -0.74 13.36
C LYS A 45 -7.92 -1.26 14.74
N ASP A 46 -7.34 -2.46 14.81
CA ASP A 46 -7.04 -3.19 16.04
C ASP A 46 -5.73 -2.75 16.71
N ILE A 47 -5.04 -1.74 16.14
CA ILE A 47 -3.84 -1.15 16.72
C ILE A 47 -4.20 -0.53 18.07
N GLN A 48 -3.85 -1.24 19.13
CA GLN A 48 -3.98 -0.77 20.50
C GLN A 48 -3.08 0.47 20.72
N VAL A 49 -3.44 1.25 21.73
CA VAL A 49 -2.95 2.63 22.00
C VAL A 49 -1.44 2.72 22.33
N ASP A 50 -0.66 1.63 22.23
CA ASP A 50 0.74 1.57 22.71
C ASP A 50 1.73 0.93 21.71
N VAL A 51 1.55 1.15 20.41
CA VAL A 51 2.51 0.71 19.37
C VAL A 51 3.50 1.84 19.03
N PRO A 52 4.81 1.56 18.84
CA PRO A 52 5.78 2.59 18.46
C PRO A 52 5.37 3.41 17.24
N LEU A 53 5.74 4.70 17.24
CA LEU A 53 5.41 5.63 16.15
C LEU A 53 5.80 5.07 14.78
N PHE A 54 6.99 4.46 14.69
CA PHE A 54 7.49 3.81 13.48
C PHE A 54 6.44 2.86 12.88
N VAL A 55 5.96 1.88 13.65
CA VAL A 55 4.98 0.88 13.20
C VAL A 55 3.63 1.54 12.89
N SER A 56 3.14 2.44 13.76
CA SER A 56 1.85 3.10 13.57
C SER A 56 1.75 3.91 12.27
N GLU A 57 2.85 4.55 11.84
CA GLU A 57 2.92 5.26 10.56
C GLU A 57 2.84 4.31 9.36
N ARG A 58 3.42 3.11 9.49
CA ARG A 58 3.40 2.12 8.41
C ARG A 58 2.02 1.48 8.29
N ILE A 59 1.36 1.17 9.39
CA ILE A 59 0.00 0.63 9.32
C ILE A 59 -0.98 1.66 8.72
N LYS A 60 -0.79 2.97 8.97
CA LYS A 60 -1.56 4.01 8.26
C LYS A 60 -1.37 3.96 6.74
N LYS A 61 -0.19 3.58 6.25
CA LYS A 61 0.05 3.40 4.81
C LYS A 61 -0.75 2.22 4.24
N LEU A 62 -0.94 1.14 5.01
CA LEU A 62 -1.83 0.03 4.60
C LEU A 62 -3.28 0.49 4.44
N ALA A 63 -3.77 1.33 5.35
CA ALA A 63 -5.11 1.89 5.23
C ALA A 63 -5.30 2.69 3.92
N ILE A 64 -4.24 3.36 3.43
CA ILE A 64 -4.27 4.06 2.13
C ILE A 64 -4.36 3.06 0.97
N LEU A 65 -3.63 1.93 1.02
CA LEU A 65 -3.71 0.88 0.01
C LEU A 65 -5.11 0.27 -0.08
N VAL A 66 -5.73 -0.02 1.07
CA VAL A 66 -7.13 -0.48 1.14
C VAL A 66 -8.07 0.57 0.53
N ALA A 67 -7.94 1.84 0.94
CA ALA A 67 -8.78 2.92 0.43
C ALA A 67 -8.65 3.10 -1.09
N MET A 68 -7.45 2.86 -1.64
CA MET A 68 -7.20 2.93 -3.08
C MET A 68 -7.95 1.85 -3.87
N ILE A 69 -8.09 0.65 -3.31
CA ILE A 69 -8.85 -0.44 -3.94
C ILE A 69 -10.35 -0.18 -3.88
N GLU A 70 -10.82 0.37 -2.77
CA GLU A 70 -12.26 0.59 -2.53
C GLU A 70 -12.82 1.87 -3.18
N ASP A 71 -11.96 2.82 -3.56
CA ASP A 71 -12.39 4.05 -4.21
C ASP A 71 -12.85 3.79 -5.65
N SER A 72 -14.18 3.67 -5.81
CA SER A 72 -14.85 3.44 -7.08
C SER A 72 -14.71 4.60 -8.07
N GLU A 73 -14.32 5.79 -7.61
CA GLU A 73 -14.10 6.96 -8.47
C GLU A 73 -12.67 6.99 -9.01
N TRP A 74 -11.72 6.50 -8.20
CA TRP A 74 -10.33 6.33 -8.62
C TRP A 74 -10.21 5.35 -9.79
N LYS A 75 -10.99 4.25 -9.76
CA LYS A 75 -11.00 3.20 -10.81
C LYS A 75 -9.58 2.75 -11.16
N ILE A 76 -8.85 2.30 -10.13
CA ILE A 76 -7.48 1.79 -10.27
C ILE A 76 -7.40 0.81 -11.45
N PRO A 77 -6.39 0.90 -12.33
CA PRO A 77 -6.28 -0.04 -13.45
C PRO A 77 -5.94 -1.46 -12.96
N ASP A 78 -6.39 -2.47 -13.69
CA ASP A 78 -6.36 -3.88 -13.26
C ASP A 78 -4.96 -4.37 -12.87
N GLN A 79 -3.91 -3.94 -13.57
CA GLN A 79 -2.55 -4.35 -13.27
C GLN A 79 -2.08 -3.78 -11.92
N GLU A 80 -2.26 -2.48 -11.70
CA GLU A 80 -1.92 -1.85 -10.43
C GLU A 80 -2.77 -2.35 -9.27
N ARG A 81 -4.03 -2.68 -9.56
CA ARG A 81 -4.94 -3.32 -8.63
C ARG A 81 -4.42 -4.68 -8.17
N ALA A 82 -3.96 -5.52 -9.10
CA ALA A 82 -3.38 -6.81 -8.78
C ALA A 82 -2.10 -6.67 -7.92
N ASP A 83 -1.24 -5.71 -8.28
CA ASP A 83 -0.02 -5.42 -7.51
C ASP A 83 -0.37 -5.05 -6.04
N VAL A 84 -1.36 -4.17 -5.84
CA VAL A 84 -1.82 -3.75 -4.50
C VAL A 84 -2.53 -4.86 -3.74
N LEU A 85 -3.38 -5.66 -4.39
CA LEU A 85 -4.04 -6.81 -3.74
C LEU A 85 -3.03 -7.86 -3.30
N SER A 86 -2.03 -8.16 -4.14
CA SER A 86 -0.97 -9.11 -3.77
C SER A 86 -0.18 -8.63 -2.56
N ALA A 87 0.06 -7.32 -2.46
CA ALA A 87 0.67 -6.71 -1.29
C ALA A 87 -0.22 -6.82 -0.04
N LEU A 88 -1.52 -6.51 -0.15
CA LEU A 88 -2.46 -6.59 0.96
C LEU A 88 -2.70 -8.03 1.44
N ALA A 89 -2.66 -9.00 0.52
CA ALA A 89 -2.83 -10.42 0.82
C ALA A 89 -1.77 -10.92 1.81
N TYR A 90 -0.53 -10.44 1.71
CA TYR A 90 0.52 -10.70 2.68
C TYR A 90 0.11 -10.29 4.11
N PHE A 91 -0.52 -9.13 4.27
CA PHE A 91 -0.95 -8.61 5.57
C PHE A 91 -2.32 -9.14 6.03
N SER A 92 -2.89 -10.11 5.30
CA SER A 92 -4.24 -10.62 5.56
C SER A 92 -4.27 -11.86 6.45
N ASP A 93 -3.12 -12.48 6.72
CA ASP A 93 -3.02 -13.58 7.69
C ASP A 93 -2.34 -13.08 8.98
N PRO A 94 -3.09 -12.95 10.10
CA PRO A 94 -2.54 -12.52 11.37
C PRO A 94 -1.59 -13.53 12.03
N GLU A 95 -1.63 -14.82 11.68
CA GLU A 95 -0.67 -15.82 12.22
C GLU A 95 0.69 -15.80 11.50
N ASP A 96 0.76 -15.20 10.31
CA ASP A 96 1.94 -15.20 9.43
C ASP A 96 2.82 -13.94 9.60
N LEU A 97 2.38 -12.98 10.41
CA LEU A 97 3.06 -11.70 10.73
C LEU A 97 4.19 -11.84 11.77
N VAL A 98 4.86 -13.00 11.87
CA VAL A 98 5.90 -13.37 12.88
C VAL A 98 5.31 -14.02 14.17
N PRO A 99 5.89 -15.12 14.68
CA PRO A 99 5.37 -15.81 15.86
C PRO A 99 5.29 -14.92 17.12
N ASP A 100 4.13 -14.93 17.77
CA ASP A 100 3.63 -14.11 18.89
C ASP A 100 4.45 -14.06 20.21
N HIS A 101 5.71 -14.46 20.24
CA HIS A 101 6.45 -14.65 21.49
C HIS A 101 7.31 -13.46 21.95
N ILE A 102 7.33 -12.33 21.23
CA ILE A 102 8.09 -11.14 21.66
C ILE A 102 7.24 -9.86 21.54
N PRO A 103 6.65 -9.38 22.64
CA PRO A 103 5.98 -8.09 22.69
C PRO A 103 6.99 -7.00 22.31
N VAL A 104 6.65 -6.16 21.32
CA VAL A 104 7.45 -5.03 20.77
C VAL A 104 8.36 -5.37 19.57
N LEU A 105 9.01 -6.54 19.49
CA LEU A 105 9.90 -6.86 18.35
C LEU A 105 9.21 -7.51 17.15
N GLY A 106 8.11 -8.25 17.36
CA GLY A 106 7.37 -8.89 16.25
C GLY A 106 6.90 -7.90 15.18
N PHE A 107 6.48 -6.70 15.59
CA PHE A 107 5.99 -5.67 14.66
C PHE A 107 7.07 -4.95 13.85
N LEU A 108 8.36 -5.13 14.17
CA LEU A 108 9.43 -4.44 13.47
C LEU A 108 9.58 -4.99 12.05
N ASP A 109 9.56 -6.31 11.91
CA ASP A 109 9.70 -6.99 10.62
C ASP A 109 8.51 -6.67 9.70
N ASP A 110 7.29 -6.61 10.25
CA ASP A 110 6.10 -6.17 9.51
C ASP A 110 6.20 -4.71 9.09
N ALA A 111 6.66 -3.83 9.97
CA ALA A 111 6.81 -2.42 9.63
C ALA A 111 7.89 -2.22 8.56
N ILE A 112 8.96 -3.02 8.57
CA ILE A 112 9.94 -3.08 7.47
C ILE A 112 9.25 -3.56 6.19
N MET A 113 8.50 -4.66 6.23
CA MET A 113 7.81 -5.20 5.06
C MET A 113 6.83 -4.18 4.47
N ILE A 114 6.01 -3.54 5.30
CA ILE A 114 5.08 -2.47 4.87
C ILE A 114 5.86 -1.33 4.22
N GLU A 115 7.01 -0.92 4.79
CA GLU A 115 7.83 0.13 4.20
C GLU A 115 8.36 -0.27 2.81
N LEU A 116 8.85 -1.50 2.65
CA LEU A 116 9.38 -2.01 1.38
C LEU A 116 8.28 -2.06 0.31
N VAL A 117 7.10 -2.56 0.66
CA VAL A 117 5.92 -2.61 -0.21
C VAL A 117 5.44 -1.21 -0.59
N VAL A 118 5.37 -0.29 0.38
CA VAL A 118 4.91 1.08 0.14
C VAL A 118 5.91 1.86 -0.71
N GLU A 119 7.21 1.67 -0.52
CA GLU A 119 8.21 2.32 -1.37
C GLU A 119 8.13 1.81 -2.81
N GLU A 120 7.80 0.54 -3.03
CA GLU A 120 7.54 -0.01 -4.37
C GLU A 120 6.24 0.55 -4.99
N LEU A 121 5.17 0.68 -4.19
CA LEU A 121 3.87 1.20 -4.62
C LEU A 121 3.75 2.73 -4.51
N LYS A 122 4.86 3.42 -4.24
CA LYS A 122 4.89 4.86 -3.96
C LYS A 122 4.21 5.69 -5.03
N ASP A 123 4.50 5.41 -6.30
CA ASP A 123 3.91 6.13 -7.43
C ASP A 123 2.37 5.96 -7.48
N ASN A 124 1.87 4.78 -7.11
CA ASN A 124 0.43 4.49 -7.03
C ASN A 124 -0.21 5.26 -5.87
N ILE A 125 0.44 5.24 -4.70
CA ILE A 125 -0.01 5.94 -3.50
C ILE A 125 -0.05 7.45 -3.71
N GLU A 126 1.02 8.03 -4.26
CA GLU A 126 1.10 9.47 -4.56
C GLU A 126 -0.01 9.90 -5.53
N ALA A 127 -0.23 9.12 -6.60
CA ALA A 127 -1.28 9.41 -7.58
C ALA A 127 -2.68 9.35 -6.94
N PHE A 128 -2.95 8.34 -6.12
CA PHE A 128 -4.23 8.21 -5.42
C PHE A 128 -4.47 9.36 -4.44
N LEU A 129 -3.48 9.71 -3.61
CA LEU A 129 -3.60 10.82 -2.67
C LEU A 129 -3.81 12.16 -3.40
N GLU A 130 -3.11 12.37 -4.52
CA GLU A 130 -3.32 13.55 -5.37
C GLU A 130 -4.74 13.60 -5.94
N PHE A 131 -5.29 12.45 -6.38
CA PHE A 131 -6.67 12.35 -6.82
C PHE A 131 -7.67 12.71 -5.72
N CYS A 132 -7.50 12.16 -4.51
CA CYS A 132 -8.37 12.48 -3.37
C CYS A 132 -8.29 13.97 -2.98
N HIS A 133 -7.09 14.55 -2.98
CA HIS A 133 -6.89 15.97 -2.67
C HIS A 133 -7.51 16.88 -3.75
N TYR A 134 -7.38 16.49 -5.03
CA TYR A 134 -8.02 17.18 -6.14
C TYR A 134 -9.53 17.16 -6.01
N ARG A 135 -10.13 15.97 -5.81
CA ARG A 135 -11.57 15.79 -5.60
C ARG A 135 -12.11 16.68 -4.49
N LYS A 136 -11.52 16.61 -3.29
CA LYS A 136 -11.96 17.39 -2.13
C LYS A 136 -11.86 18.90 -2.36
N ARG A 137 -10.84 19.36 -3.09
CA ARG A 137 -10.62 20.78 -3.35
C ARG A 137 -11.62 21.33 -4.36
N GLU A 138 -11.87 20.61 -5.46
CA GLU A 138 -12.83 21.06 -6.48
C GLU A 138 -14.27 20.99 -5.96
N GLU A 139 -14.62 19.97 -5.17
CA GLU A 139 -15.92 19.90 -4.48
C GLU A 139 -16.17 21.11 -3.55
N GLY A 140 -15.13 21.65 -2.93
CA GLY A 140 -15.21 22.84 -2.07
C GLY A 140 -15.25 24.18 -2.83
N ARG A 141 -15.03 24.18 -4.15
CA ARG A 141 -14.96 25.40 -4.99
C ARG A 141 -16.23 25.69 -5.76
N HIS A 142 -17.13 24.72 -5.93
CA HIS A 142 -18.24 24.88 -6.87
C HIS A 142 -19.40 25.73 -6.33
N SER A 143 -19.38 27.00 -6.74
CA SER A 143 -20.56 27.78 -7.11
C SER A 143 -20.41 28.16 -8.59
N ASP A 144 -21.25 27.59 -9.44
CA ASP A 144 -21.49 27.99 -10.85
C ASP A 144 -20.39 27.60 -11.87
N ASP A 145 -20.45 26.40 -12.47
CA ASP A 145 -19.57 26.01 -13.59
C ASP A 145 -20.25 25.12 -14.64
N THR A 146 -19.85 25.31 -15.90
CA THR A 146 -20.28 24.58 -17.11
C THR A 146 -19.69 23.17 -17.24
N ILE A 147 -18.68 22.84 -16.45
CA ILE A 147 -18.00 21.54 -16.45
C ILE A 147 -18.55 20.71 -15.30
N THR A 148 -18.96 19.48 -15.60
CA THR A 148 -19.54 18.57 -14.62
C THR A 148 -18.47 17.94 -13.73
N ARG A 149 -18.90 17.47 -12.54
CA ARG A 149 -18.05 16.74 -11.59
C ARG A 149 -17.30 15.57 -12.24
N ASP A 150 -18.02 14.81 -13.05
CA ASP A 150 -17.47 13.61 -13.69
C ASP A 150 -16.41 13.95 -14.75
N GLU A 151 -16.58 15.06 -15.48
CA GLU A 151 -15.64 15.50 -16.51
C GLU A 151 -14.27 15.88 -15.94
N TRP A 152 -14.24 16.70 -14.88
CA TRP A 152 -12.97 17.06 -14.26
C TRP A 152 -12.33 15.90 -13.50
N LEU A 153 -13.14 15.01 -12.89
CA LEU A 153 -12.61 13.79 -12.25
C LEU A 153 -11.99 12.85 -13.29
N GLU A 154 -12.66 12.66 -14.42
CA GLU A 154 -12.17 11.81 -15.50
C GLU A 154 -10.87 12.35 -16.10
N ALA A 155 -10.79 13.67 -16.34
CA ALA A 155 -9.59 14.31 -16.83
C ALA A 155 -8.41 14.10 -15.87
N LYS A 156 -8.62 14.35 -14.57
CA LYS A 156 -7.56 14.17 -13.57
C LYS A 156 -7.13 12.72 -13.42
N ARG A 157 -8.08 11.78 -13.41
CA ARG A 157 -7.79 10.34 -13.37
C ARG A 157 -6.94 9.89 -14.56
N LYS A 158 -7.29 10.32 -15.79
CA LYS A 158 -6.52 9.98 -16.99
C LYS A 158 -5.08 10.49 -16.93
N GLU A 159 -4.89 11.72 -16.47
CA GLU A 159 -3.56 12.32 -16.25
C GLU A 159 -2.72 11.47 -15.29
N LEU A 160 -3.29 11.13 -14.14
CA LEU A 160 -2.59 10.40 -13.07
C LEU A 160 -2.28 8.96 -13.47
N HIS A 161 -3.22 8.24 -14.11
CA HIS A 161 -2.96 6.89 -14.62
C HIS A 161 -1.87 6.89 -15.71
N SER A 162 -1.85 7.91 -16.58
CA SER A 162 -0.80 8.06 -17.58
C SER A 162 0.57 8.25 -16.91
N ARG A 163 0.64 9.08 -15.87
CA ARG A 163 1.86 9.30 -15.09
C ARG A 163 2.36 8.02 -14.42
N MET A 164 1.47 7.25 -13.80
CA MET A 164 1.81 5.96 -13.19
C MET A 164 2.41 4.98 -14.21
N ARG A 165 1.81 4.86 -15.41
CA ARG A 165 2.33 4.00 -16.48
C ARG A 165 3.71 4.44 -16.96
N ASN A 166 3.94 5.74 -17.11
CA ASN A 166 5.24 6.28 -17.56
C ASN A 166 6.34 6.09 -16.51
N ARG A 167 6.03 6.22 -15.21
CA ARG A 167 7.00 5.97 -14.14
C ARG A 167 7.32 4.48 -14.02
N ARG A 168 6.31 3.61 -14.21
CA ARG A 168 6.48 2.15 -14.24
C ARG A 168 7.44 1.70 -15.35
N SER A 169 7.26 2.19 -16.58
CA SER A 169 8.15 1.81 -17.70
C SER A 169 9.60 2.24 -17.47
N GLY A 170 9.84 3.35 -16.75
CA GLY A 170 11.17 3.79 -16.37
C GLY A 170 11.85 2.95 -15.27
N ARG A 171 11.08 2.32 -14.37
CA ARG A 171 11.61 1.48 -13.25
C ARG A 171 11.71 0.00 -13.58
N SER A 172 11.00 -0.49 -14.60
CA SER A 172 10.97 -1.91 -15.01
C SER A 172 12.33 -2.48 -15.45
N SER A 173 13.39 -1.67 -15.57
CA SER A 173 14.74 -2.15 -15.85
C SER A 173 15.46 -2.76 -14.64
N SER A 174 14.97 -2.57 -13.42
CA SER A 174 15.57 -3.17 -12.22
C SER A 174 14.85 -4.46 -11.82
N ARG A 175 15.48 -5.61 -12.10
CA ARG A 175 14.98 -6.95 -11.75
C ARG A 175 14.95 -7.23 -10.24
N SER A 176 15.45 -6.33 -9.39
CA SER A 176 15.55 -6.50 -7.94
C SER A 176 14.45 -5.80 -7.14
N GLY A 177 13.40 -5.25 -7.76
CA GLY A 177 12.29 -4.64 -7.03
C GLY A 177 11.37 -5.67 -6.36
N PHE A 178 10.66 -5.27 -5.30
CA PHE A 178 9.57 -6.06 -4.71
C PHE A 178 8.43 -6.28 -5.70
N ARG A 179 8.37 -5.46 -6.76
CA ARG A 179 7.45 -5.68 -7.89
C ARG A 179 7.62 -7.00 -8.63
N SER A 180 8.79 -7.64 -8.53
CA SER A 180 8.99 -8.97 -9.09
C SER A 180 8.25 -10.07 -8.31
N VAL A 181 7.79 -9.75 -7.09
CA VAL A 181 7.05 -10.65 -6.21
C VAL A 181 5.54 -10.51 -6.40
N PHE A 182 5.08 -9.32 -6.80
CA PHE A 182 3.68 -9.01 -7.11
C PHE A 182 3.20 -9.65 -8.41
#